data_AF-A0A9D3LGP7-F1
#
_entry.id   AF-A0A9D3LGP7-F1
#
_cell.length_a   1.000
_cell.length_b   1.000
_cell.length_c   1.000
_cell.angle_alpha   90.00
_cell.angle_beta   90.00
_cell.angle_gamma   90.00
#
_symmetry.space_group_name_H-M   'P 1'
#
loop_
_entity.id
_entity.type
_entity.pdbx_description
1 polymer ?
#
loop_
_entity_poly.entity_id
_entity_poly.type
_entity_poly.pdbx_seq_one_letter_code
_entity_poly.pdbx_strand_id
1 'polypeptide(L)'
;MEGRKGAAALLFLEGKDDMQDVEIDSYIYCVSAFVKLAQSESSLLSHIIPEHHQKKTFDSLIQEALDSLMLEGEGIVAAARRAIGRHDYSAVLTIFPILRHLKQSKPDFDSTLQGTAASTKNKLPTLIVSMETIGAKALEEFADSIKNDPDKEYNMPKDGTVHELTSNAILFLQQLLDFQETAGAMLASQVSESSSSASSCSSEFGR
;
A
#
# COMPACT_ATOMS: atom_id res chain seq x y z
N MET A 1 42.13 3.09 18.95
CA MET A 1 40.82 3.31 19.60
C MET A 1 39.88 3.86 18.55
N GLU A 2 39.24 3.01 17.75
CA GLU A 2 38.09 3.43 16.93
C GLU A 2 37.36 2.17 16.48
N GLY A 3 36.35 1.81 17.27
CA GLY A 3 35.59 0.57 17.10
C GLY A 3 34.34 0.70 17.93
N ARG A 4 33.45 1.60 17.52
CA ARG A 4 32.10 1.83 18.08
C ARG A 4 31.35 2.86 17.21
N LYS A 5 31.07 2.52 15.96
CA LYS A 5 30.07 3.24 15.15
C LYS A 5 29.03 2.32 14.48
N GLY A 6 29.29 1.01 14.36
CA GLY A 6 28.34 0.07 13.73
C GLY A 6 27.13 -0.31 14.57
N ALA A 7 27.22 -0.34 15.90
CA ALA A 7 26.10 -0.75 16.76
C ALA A 7 25.04 0.34 16.95
N ALA A 8 25.37 1.60 16.67
CA ALA A 8 24.45 2.72 16.86
C ALA A 8 23.43 2.83 15.71
N ALA A 9 23.72 2.32 14.51
CA ALA A 9 22.80 2.35 13.37
C ALA A 9 21.66 1.33 13.51
N LEU A 10 21.94 0.15 14.08
CA LEU A 10 20.92 -0.88 14.33
C LEU A 10 19.92 -0.47 15.44
N LEU A 11 20.39 0.24 16.47
CA LEU A 11 19.53 0.72 17.57
C LEU A 11 18.78 2.03 17.26
N PHE A 12 19.10 2.71 16.16
CA PHE A 12 18.40 3.94 15.76
C PHE A 12 17.15 3.68 14.91
N LEU A 13 16.95 2.43 14.47
CA LEU A 13 15.77 2.03 13.72
C LEU A 13 14.57 1.75 14.65
N GLU A 14 14.79 1.12 15.81
CA GLU A 14 13.70 0.75 16.75
C GLU A 14 12.86 1.95 17.22
N GLY A 15 13.48 3.07 17.60
CA GLY A 15 12.75 4.19 18.21
C GLY A 15 11.94 5.08 17.25
N LYS A 16 12.07 4.87 15.93
CA LYS A 16 11.36 5.63 14.90
C LYS A 16 10.35 4.74 14.14
N ASP A 17 10.61 3.44 14.08
CA ASP A 17 9.65 2.40 13.69
C ASP A 17 8.43 2.42 14.59
N ASP A 18 8.60 2.44 15.93
CA ASP A 18 7.49 2.29 16.88
C ASP A 18 6.33 3.29 16.65
N MET A 19 6.65 4.54 16.27
CA MET A 19 5.62 5.56 16.07
C MET A 19 4.95 5.46 14.69
N GLN A 20 5.68 5.03 13.65
CA GLN A 20 5.10 4.74 12.34
C GLN A 20 4.27 3.45 12.35
N ASP A 21 4.71 2.43 13.07
CA ASP A 21 3.97 1.19 13.27
C ASP A 21 2.66 1.43 14.02
N VAL A 22 2.66 2.31 15.03
CA VAL A 22 1.42 2.73 15.72
C VAL A 22 0.45 3.44 14.78
N GLU A 23 0.94 4.27 13.85
CA GLU A 23 0.10 4.93 12.83
C GLU A 23 -0.48 3.92 11.82
N ILE A 24 0.32 2.94 11.40
CA ILE A 24 -0.10 1.87 10.47
C ILE A 24 -1.16 0.98 11.12
N ASP A 25 -0.90 0.52 12.35
CA ASP A 25 -1.84 -0.28 13.11
C ASP A 25 -3.14 0.47 13.35
N SER A 26 -3.07 1.76 13.70
CA SER A 26 -4.23 2.62 13.85
C SER A 26 -5.07 2.65 12.56
N TYR A 27 -4.45 2.82 11.39
CA TYR A 27 -5.16 2.80 10.12
C TYR A 27 -5.83 1.45 9.84
N ILE A 28 -5.13 0.34 10.10
CA ILE A 28 -5.68 -1.02 9.97
C ILE A 28 -6.91 -1.20 10.87
N TYR A 29 -6.84 -0.74 12.13
CA TYR A 29 -7.99 -0.77 13.03
C TYR A 29 -9.12 0.13 12.56
N CYS A 30 -8.83 1.32 12.00
CA CYS A 30 -9.84 2.20 11.42
C CYS A 30 -10.59 1.54 10.26
N VAL A 31 -9.91 0.82 9.37
CA VAL A 31 -10.55 0.06 8.28
C VAL A 31 -11.50 -1.00 8.83
N SER A 32 -11.02 -1.80 9.80
CA SER A 32 -11.84 -2.83 10.44
C SER A 32 -13.04 -2.24 11.20
N ALA A 33 -12.81 -1.17 11.94
CA ALA A 33 -13.83 -0.46 12.71
C ALA A 33 -14.89 0.12 11.78
N PHE A 34 -14.50 0.73 10.66
CA PHE A 34 -15.42 1.25 9.66
C PHE A 34 -16.37 0.16 9.17
N VAL A 35 -15.86 -1.02 8.78
CA VAL A 35 -16.70 -2.13 8.31
C VAL A 35 -17.69 -2.57 9.40
N LYS A 36 -17.22 -2.77 10.63
CA LYS A 36 -18.07 -3.21 11.74
C LYS A 36 -19.13 -2.18 12.13
N LEU A 37 -18.77 -0.90 12.15
CA LEU A 37 -19.70 0.19 12.45
C LEU A 37 -20.71 0.36 11.31
N ALA A 38 -20.29 0.31 10.04
CA ALA A 38 -21.18 0.39 8.89
C ALA A 38 -22.18 -0.80 8.85
N GLN A 39 -21.75 -2.01 9.23
CA GLN A 39 -22.66 -3.16 9.40
C GLN A 39 -23.70 -2.90 10.51
N SER A 40 -23.26 -2.34 11.64
CA SER A 40 -24.15 -1.97 12.75
C SER A 40 -25.16 -0.89 12.32
N GLU A 41 -24.72 0.15 11.62
CA GLU A 41 -25.58 1.22 11.10
C GLU A 41 -26.59 0.71 10.06
N SER A 42 -26.16 -0.17 9.16
CA SER A 42 -27.06 -0.81 8.19
C SER A 42 -28.16 -1.62 8.88
N SER A 43 -27.79 -2.40 9.91
CA SER A 43 -28.74 -3.14 10.73
C SER A 43 -29.70 -2.19 11.46
N LEU A 44 -29.20 -1.11 12.07
CA LEU A 44 -30.04 -0.15 12.79
C LEU A 44 -31.01 0.58 11.85
N LEU A 45 -30.55 1.01 10.68
CA LEU A 45 -31.37 1.67 9.67
C LEU A 45 -32.53 0.79 9.20
N SER A 46 -32.34 -0.53 9.11
CA SER A 46 -33.40 -1.46 8.72
C SER A 46 -34.60 -1.46 9.69
N HIS A 47 -34.38 -1.09 10.95
CA HIS A 47 -35.42 -1.05 11.99
C HIS A 47 -36.11 0.32 12.11
N ILE A 48 -35.47 1.40 11.65
CA ILE A 48 -35.93 2.78 11.87
C ILE A 48 -36.49 3.40 10.60
N ILE A 49 -35.85 3.17 9.45
CA ILE A 49 -36.14 3.87 8.19
C ILE A 49 -36.99 2.99 7.27
N PRO A 50 -38.00 3.55 6.58
CA PRO A 50 -38.77 2.81 5.57
C PRO A 50 -37.89 2.27 4.43
N GLU A 51 -38.21 1.06 3.96
CA GLU A 51 -37.41 0.27 3.00
C GLU A 51 -36.95 1.06 1.76
N HIS A 52 -37.81 1.94 1.23
CA HIS A 52 -37.52 2.74 0.04
C HIS A 52 -36.40 3.78 0.25
N HIS A 53 -36.19 4.25 1.48
CA HIS A 53 -35.18 5.27 1.80
C HIS A 53 -33.92 4.71 2.46
N GLN A 54 -33.94 3.45 2.93
CA GLN A 54 -32.83 2.82 3.65
C GLN A 54 -31.49 2.95 2.91
N LYS A 55 -31.44 2.58 1.62
CA LYS A 55 -30.18 2.60 0.84
C LYS A 55 -29.61 4.00 0.66
N LYS A 56 -30.45 4.99 0.36
CA LYS A 56 -30.02 6.37 0.16
C LYS A 56 -29.56 7.02 1.47
N THR A 57 -30.27 6.75 2.56
CA THR A 57 -29.92 7.24 3.89
C THR A 57 -28.63 6.59 4.38
N PHE A 58 -28.47 5.28 4.21
CA PHE A 58 -27.23 4.57 4.53
C PHE A 58 -26.04 5.14 3.77
N ASP A 59 -26.17 5.28 2.44
CA ASP A 59 -25.12 5.82 1.59
C ASP A 59 -24.67 7.22 2.03
N SER A 60 -25.63 8.08 2.40
CA SER A 60 -25.35 9.44 2.89
C SER A 60 -24.71 9.44 4.28
N LEU A 61 -25.10 8.51 5.15
CA LEU A 61 -24.60 8.40 6.53
C LEU A 61 -23.14 8.00 6.57
N ILE A 62 -22.72 7.08 5.71
CA ILE A 62 -21.35 6.56 5.72
C ILE A 62 -20.36 7.43 4.92
N GLN A 63 -20.81 8.36 4.08
CA GLN A 63 -19.91 9.11 3.18
C GLN A 63 -18.80 9.82 3.95
N GLU A 64 -19.12 10.54 5.03
CA GLU A 64 -18.12 11.35 5.75
C GLU A 64 -17.01 10.46 6.36
N ALA A 65 -17.42 9.37 7.04
CA ALA A 65 -16.49 8.43 7.63
C ALA A 65 -15.66 7.69 6.57
N LEU A 66 -16.30 7.31 5.45
CA LEU A 66 -15.62 6.68 4.33
C LEU A 66 -14.60 7.64 3.71
N ASP A 67 -14.97 8.90 3.49
CA ASP A 67 -14.12 9.89 2.84
C ASP A 67 -12.90 10.22 3.70
N SER A 68 -13.09 10.30 5.02
CA SER A 68 -11.99 10.41 5.97
C SER A 68 -11.04 9.21 5.89
N LEU A 69 -11.58 7.98 5.86
CA LEU A 69 -10.77 6.75 5.77
C LEU A 69 -9.99 6.66 4.45
N MET A 70 -10.60 7.08 3.34
CA MET A 70 -9.96 7.10 2.03
C MET A 70 -8.89 8.19 1.96
N LEU A 71 -9.15 9.37 2.55
CA LEU A 71 -8.18 10.47 2.59
C LEU A 71 -6.92 10.09 3.39
N GLU A 72 -7.09 9.39 4.52
CA GLU A 72 -5.97 8.90 5.32
C GLU A 72 -5.15 7.85 4.53
N GLY A 73 -5.81 6.93 3.82
CA GLY A 73 -5.14 5.96 2.95
C GLY A 73 -4.37 6.62 1.79
N GLU A 74 -4.94 7.61 1.13
CA GLU A 74 -4.24 8.41 0.10
C GLU A 74 -3.08 9.22 0.69
N GLY A 75 -3.19 9.67 1.94
CA GLY A 75 -2.10 10.30 2.69
C GLY A 75 -0.89 9.37 2.85
N ILE A 76 -1.13 8.10 3.16
CA ILE A 76 -0.10 7.05 3.27
C ILE A 76 0.54 6.82 1.90
N VAL A 77 -0.24 6.69 0.82
CA VAL A 77 0.27 6.56 -0.54
C VAL A 77 1.15 7.76 -0.93
N ALA A 78 0.71 8.98 -0.60
CA ALA A 78 1.46 10.20 -0.86
C ALA A 78 2.75 10.30 -0.04
N ALA A 79 2.75 9.80 1.20
CA ALA A 79 3.95 9.71 2.03
C ALA A 79 4.96 8.73 1.43
N ALA A 80 4.53 7.53 1.06
CA ALA A 80 5.37 6.53 0.41
C ALA A 80 5.94 7.05 -0.92
N ARG A 81 5.12 7.70 -1.75
CA ARG A 81 5.56 8.32 -3.01
C ARG A 81 6.68 9.34 -2.80
N ARG A 82 6.59 10.17 -1.74
CA ARG A 82 7.64 11.13 -1.39
C ARG A 82 8.92 10.45 -0.89
N ALA A 83 8.80 9.34 -0.16
CA ALA A 83 9.95 8.57 0.32
C ALA A 83 10.69 7.89 -0.84
N ILE A 84 9.95 7.24 -1.74
CA ILE A 84 10.48 6.62 -2.97
C ILE A 84 11.23 7.65 -3.82
N GLY A 85 10.66 8.85 -3.99
CA GLY A 85 11.32 9.95 -4.71
C GLY A 85 12.62 10.48 -4.05
N ARG A 86 12.90 10.10 -2.79
CA ARG A 86 14.16 10.37 -2.08
C ARG A 86 15.10 9.16 -2.06
N HIS A 87 14.82 8.12 -2.85
CA HIS A 87 15.51 6.83 -2.83
C HIS A 87 15.38 6.07 -1.50
N ASP A 88 14.38 6.41 -0.69
CA ASP A 88 14.01 5.65 0.51
C ASP A 88 12.94 4.62 0.14
N TYR A 89 13.40 3.51 -0.43
CA TYR A 89 12.54 2.42 -0.86
C TYR A 89 11.97 1.60 0.30
N SER A 90 12.56 1.70 1.50
CA SER A 90 12.09 0.99 2.69
C SER A 90 10.66 1.40 3.09
N ALA A 91 10.25 2.62 2.74
CA ALA A 91 8.91 3.12 2.97
C ALA A 91 7.81 2.26 2.31
N VAL A 92 8.12 1.47 1.27
CA VAL A 92 7.14 0.53 0.68
C VAL A 92 6.70 -0.55 1.65
N LEU A 93 7.56 -0.90 2.61
CA LEU A 93 7.27 -1.95 3.59
C LEU A 93 6.04 -1.61 4.44
N THR A 94 5.81 -0.32 4.68
CA THR A 94 4.62 0.18 5.42
C THR A 94 3.31 -0.04 4.66
N ILE A 95 3.37 -0.15 3.32
CA ILE A 95 2.19 -0.36 2.47
C ILE A 95 1.72 -1.82 2.54
N PHE A 96 2.64 -2.78 2.68
CA PHE A 96 2.29 -4.20 2.58
C PHE A 96 1.28 -4.67 3.64
N PRO A 97 1.43 -4.38 4.94
CA PRO A 97 0.44 -4.73 5.96
C PRO A 97 -0.95 -4.15 5.66
N ILE A 98 -0.98 -2.88 5.25
CA ILE A 98 -2.23 -2.17 4.93
C ILE A 98 -2.89 -2.79 3.71
N LEU A 99 -2.15 -2.98 2.62
CA LEU A 99 -2.67 -3.55 1.39
C LEU A 99 -3.20 -4.97 1.61
N ARG A 100 -2.48 -5.78 2.41
CA ARG A 100 -2.93 -7.10 2.83
C ARG A 100 -4.25 -7.02 3.57
N HIS A 101 -4.38 -6.11 4.53
CA HIS A 101 -5.60 -5.92 5.30
C HIS A 101 -6.77 -5.43 4.42
N LEU A 102 -6.55 -4.44 3.56
CA LEU A 102 -7.58 -3.93 2.64
C LEU A 102 -8.10 -5.03 1.70
N LYS A 103 -7.22 -5.90 1.19
CA LYS A 103 -7.61 -7.05 0.36
C LYS A 103 -8.41 -8.09 1.13
N GLN A 104 -8.06 -8.36 2.39
CA GLN A 104 -8.79 -9.28 3.27
C GLN A 104 -10.17 -8.72 3.66
N SER A 105 -10.27 -7.41 3.90
CA SER A 105 -11.49 -6.71 4.30
C SER A 105 -12.41 -6.38 3.12
N LYS A 106 -11.91 -6.43 1.87
CA LYS A 106 -12.67 -6.19 0.64
C LYS A 106 -14.03 -6.94 0.57
N PRO A 107 -14.13 -8.27 0.77
CA PRO A 107 -15.42 -8.97 0.69
C PRO A 107 -16.43 -8.47 1.72
N ASP A 108 -16.00 -8.18 2.95
CA ASP A 108 -16.87 -7.64 3.99
C ASP A 108 -17.32 -6.22 3.65
N PHE A 109 -16.42 -5.43 3.07
CA PHE A 109 -16.70 -4.08 2.59
C PHE A 109 -17.72 -4.09 1.43
N ASP A 110 -17.51 -4.94 0.43
CA ASP A 110 -18.40 -5.10 -0.72
C ASP A 110 -19.79 -5.58 -0.30
N SER A 111 -19.86 -6.50 0.68
CA SER A 111 -21.12 -6.96 1.26
C SER A 111 -21.83 -5.85 2.05
N THR A 112 -21.10 -5.05 2.81
CA THR A 112 -21.67 -3.98 3.65
C THR A 112 -22.17 -2.82 2.80
N LEU A 113 -21.49 -2.51 1.70
CA LEU A 113 -21.86 -1.47 0.74
C LEU A 113 -22.83 -1.94 -0.35
N GLN A 114 -23.41 -3.14 -0.20
CA GLN A 114 -24.34 -3.65 -1.20
C GLN A 114 -25.58 -2.75 -1.32
N GLY A 115 -25.70 -2.06 -2.45
CA GLY A 115 -26.83 -1.17 -2.73
C GLY A 115 -26.57 0.33 -2.53
N THR A 116 -25.35 0.73 -2.18
CA THR A 116 -24.90 2.13 -2.21
C THR A 116 -24.51 2.57 -3.64
N ALA A 117 -24.22 3.86 -3.80
CA ALA A 117 -23.77 4.41 -5.08
C ALA A 117 -22.50 3.72 -5.60
N ALA A 118 -22.38 3.65 -6.92
CA ALA A 118 -21.19 3.08 -7.57
C ALA A 118 -19.91 3.84 -7.17
N SER A 119 -20.00 5.16 -7.02
CA SER A 119 -18.90 6.01 -6.54
C SER A 119 -18.36 5.58 -5.18
N THR A 120 -19.25 5.15 -4.28
CA THR A 120 -18.91 4.73 -2.91
C THR A 120 -18.26 3.35 -2.90
N LYS A 121 -18.80 2.40 -3.68
CA LYS A 121 -18.23 1.06 -3.84
C LYS A 121 -16.85 1.07 -4.52
N ASN A 122 -16.60 2.03 -5.40
CA ASN A 122 -15.34 2.13 -6.13
C ASN A 122 -14.20 2.76 -5.31
N LYS A 123 -14.45 3.39 -4.16
CA LYS A 123 -13.40 4.09 -3.40
C LYS A 123 -12.33 3.12 -2.87
N LEU A 124 -12.74 2.03 -2.22
CA LEU A 124 -11.81 1.03 -1.69
C LEU A 124 -10.99 0.33 -2.81
N PRO A 125 -11.60 -0.18 -3.90
CA PRO A 125 -10.85 -0.69 -5.04
C PRO A 125 -9.85 0.32 -5.62
N THR A 126 -10.23 1.59 -5.74
CA THR A 126 -9.33 2.65 -6.25
C THR A 126 -8.13 2.84 -5.33
N LEU A 127 -8.34 2.87 -4.02
CA LEU A 127 -7.25 2.97 -3.04
C LEU A 127 -6.31 1.76 -3.10
N ILE A 128 -6.86 0.54 -3.24
CA ILE A 128 -6.07 -0.69 -3.40
C ILE A 128 -5.17 -0.58 -4.63
N VAL A 129 -5.70 -0.17 -5.79
CA VAL A 129 -4.92 0.00 -7.03
C VAL A 129 -3.85 1.09 -6.86
N SER A 130 -4.18 2.20 -6.18
CA SER A 130 -3.24 3.28 -5.87
C SER A 130 -2.04 2.78 -5.05
N MET A 131 -2.32 1.99 -3.99
CA MET A 131 -1.32 1.34 -3.16
C MET A 131 -0.50 0.29 -3.92
N GLU A 132 -1.12 -0.52 -4.77
CA GLU A 132 -0.42 -1.50 -5.62
C GLU A 132 0.53 -0.82 -6.60
N THR A 133 0.06 0.24 -7.25
CA THR A 133 0.85 0.99 -8.24
C THR A 133 2.09 1.59 -7.62
N ILE A 134 1.95 2.23 -6.46
CA ILE A 134 3.11 2.85 -5.80
C ILE A 134 4.07 1.79 -5.26
N GLY A 135 3.55 0.67 -4.75
CA GLY A 135 4.38 -0.41 -4.23
C GLY A 135 5.17 -1.13 -5.32
N ALA A 136 4.53 -1.44 -6.46
CA ALA A 136 5.22 -2.03 -7.60
C ALA A 136 6.29 -1.10 -8.16
N LYS A 137 5.97 0.20 -8.28
CA LYS A 137 6.92 1.23 -8.69
C LYS A 137 8.13 1.32 -7.75
N ALA A 138 7.92 1.20 -6.43
CA ALA A 138 9.02 1.19 -5.46
C ALA A 138 9.97 0.01 -5.67
N LEU A 139 9.41 -1.19 -5.92
CA LEU A 139 10.20 -2.40 -6.17
C LEU A 139 10.98 -2.32 -7.49
N GLU A 140 10.37 -1.75 -8.53
CA GLU A 140 11.01 -1.52 -9.82
C GLU A 140 12.17 -0.51 -9.71
N GLU A 141 11.91 0.65 -9.09
CA GLU A 141 12.94 1.67 -8.89
C GLU A 141 14.08 1.20 -7.98
N PHE A 142 13.79 0.36 -6.98
CA PHE A 142 14.81 -0.27 -6.13
C PHE A 142 15.70 -1.24 -6.94
N ALA A 143 15.10 -2.04 -7.82
CA ALA A 143 15.87 -2.92 -8.69
C ALA A 143 16.78 -2.10 -9.64
N ASP A 144 16.25 -1.02 -10.20
CA ASP A 144 17.00 -0.10 -11.06
C ASP A 144 18.09 0.65 -10.30
N SER A 145 17.88 1.03 -9.03
CA SER A 145 18.90 1.69 -8.22
C SER A 145 20.08 0.77 -7.94
N ILE A 146 19.83 -0.54 -7.70
CA ILE A 146 20.91 -1.53 -7.54
C ILE A 146 21.66 -1.73 -8.86
N LYS A 147 20.96 -1.76 -9.99
CA LYS A 147 21.56 -2.00 -11.31
C LYS A 147 22.44 -0.82 -11.73
N ASN A 148 21.92 0.40 -11.61
CA ASN A 148 22.50 1.61 -12.17
C ASN A 148 23.21 2.49 -11.12
N ASP A 149 23.57 1.93 -9.96
CA ASP A 149 24.26 2.67 -8.89
C ASP A 149 25.48 3.46 -9.45
N PRO A 150 25.42 4.81 -9.45
CA PRO A 150 26.41 5.66 -10.09
C PRO A 150 27.73 5.73 -9.32
N ASP A 151 27.74 5.31 -8.05
CA ASP A 151 28.90 5.40 -7.16
C ASP A 151 29.69 4.08 -7.07
N LYS A 152 29.27 3.05 -7.82
CA LYS A 152 29.94 1.74 -7.91
C LYS A 152 31.43 1.79 -8.24
N GLU A 153 31.95 2.86 -8.82
CA GLU A 153 33.38 2.98 -9.12
C GLU A 153 34.17 3.77 -8.06
N TYR A 154 33.51 4.72 -7.37
CA TYR A 154 34.15 5.63 -6.42
C TYR A 154 34.00 5.20 -4.96
N ASN A 155 32.91 4.50 -4.61
CA ASN A 155 32.61 4.02 -3.26
C ASN A 155 33.02 2.56 -3.02
N MET A 156 33.74 1.94 -3.96
CA MET A 156 34.26 0.58 -3.76
C MET A 156 35.31 0.55 -2.66
N PRO A 157 35.16 -0.35 -1.68
CA PRO A 157 36.11 -0.47 -0.60
C PRO A 157 37.46 -0.99 -1.10
N LYS A 158 38.53 -0.27 -0.73
CA LYS A 158 39.90 -0.50 -1.23
C LYS A 158 40.52 -1.84 -0.80
N ASP A 159 39.98 -2.42 0.26
CA ASP A 159 40.39 -3.72 0.81
C ASP A 159 39.64 -4.91 0.19
N GLY A 160 38.78 -4.65 -0.81
CA GLY A 160 37.98 -5.69 -1.46
C GLY A 160 36.86 -6.25 -0.58
N THR A 161 36.47 -5.55 0.49
CA THR A 161 35.33 -5.94 1.33
C THR A 161 33.99 -5.72 0.65
N VAL A 162 32.91 -6.21 1.28
CA VAL A 162 31.56 -6.10 0.74
C VAL A 162 31.08 -4.65 0.78
N HIS A 163 30.57 -4.15 -0.33
CA HIS A 163 30.01 -2.80 -0.42
C HIS A 163 28.69 -2.70 0.35
N GLU A 164 28.41 -1.53 0.92
CA GLU A 164 27.15 -1.21 1.60
C GLU A 164 25.90 -1.55 0.77
N LEU A 165 25.92 -1.31 -0.56
CA LEU A 165 24.84 -1.68 -1.48
C LEU A 165 24.42 -3.14 -1.33
N THR A 166 25.39 -4.06 -1.18
CA THR A 166 25.08 -5.47 -0.98
C THR A 166 24.37 -5.70 0.35
N SER A 167 24.84 -5.05 1.43
CA SER A 167 24.19 -5.14 2.74
C SER A 167 22.76 -4.61 2.69
N ASN A 168 22.56 -3.42 2.11
CA ASN A 168 21.25 -2.79 2.01
C ASN A 168 20.29 -3.59 1.12
N ALA A 169 20.78 -4.14 0.01
CA ALA A 169 19.98 -4.99 -0.86
C ALA A 169 19.51 -6.27 -0.17
N ILE A 170 20.39 -6.94 0.56
CA ILE A 170 20.05 -8.16 1.29
C ILE A 170 19.07 -7.88 2.43
N LEU A 171 19.25 -6.81 3.19
CA LEU A 171 18.33 -6.42 4.26
C LEU A 171 16.92 -6.14 3.74
N PHE A 172 16.81 -5.39 2.64
CA PHE A 172 15.51 -5.11 2.02
C PHE A 172 14.83 -6.38 1.53
N LEU A 173 15.57 -7.26 0.85
CA LEU A 173 15.03 -8.54 0.37
C LEU A 173 14.58 -9.45 1.52
N GLN A 174 15.29 -9.44 2.65
CA GLN A 174 14.86 -10.18 3.85
C GLN A 174 13.53 -9.67 4.39
N GLN A 175 13.34 -8.36 4.50
CA GLN A 175 12.08 -7.76 4.94
C GLN A 175 10.93 -8.05 3.96
N LEU A 176 11.24 -8.15 2.66
CA LEU A 176 10.24 -8.48 1.63
C LEU A 176 9.70 -9.92 1.75
N LEU A 177 10.47 -10.85 2.36
CA LEU A 177 10.04 -12.26 2.51
C LEU A 177 8.78 -12.39 3.36
N ASP A 178 8.61 -11.55 4.38
CA ASP A 178 7.43 -11.56 5.26
C ASP A 178 6.15 -11.18 4.49
N PHE A 179 6.30 -10.52 3.34
CA PHE A 179 5.21 -10.02 2.50
C PHE A 179 5.20 -10.62 1.09
N GLN A 180 5.89 -11.74 0.86
CA GLN A 180 6.06 -12.33 -0.47
C GLN A 180 4.75 -12.55 -1.24
N GLU A 181 3.67 -12.97 -0.57
CA GLU A 181 2.35 -13.17 -1.19
C GLU A 181 1.72 -11.83 -1.61
N THR A 182 1.87 -10.81 -0.76
CA THR A 182 1.31 -9.48 -1.01
C THR A 182 2.07 -8.78 -2.12
N ALA A 183 3.40 -8.83 -2.07
CA ALA A 183 4.29 -8.31 -3.11
C ALA A 183 4.09 -9.04 -4.44
N GLY A 184 3.97 -10.37 -4.43
CA GLY A 184 3.71 -11.17 -5.62
C GLY A 184 2.37 -10.84 -6.27
N ALA A 185 1.30 -10.75 -5.48
CA ALA A 185 -0.02 -10.36 -5.98
C ALA A 185 -0.05 -8.93 -6.53
N MET A 186 0.66 -8.00 -5.87
CA MET A 186 0.82 -6.62 -6.33
C MET A 186 1.52 -6.54 -7.69
N LEU A 187 2.65 -7.23 -7.85
CA LEU A 187 3.39 -7.27 -9.12
C LEU A 187 2.55 -7.92 -10.24
N ALA A 188 1.81 -8.98 -9.92
CA ALA A 188 0.91 -9.63 -10.89
C ALA A 188 -0.25 -8.73 -11.35
N SER A 189 -0.74 -7.84 -10.48
CA SER A 189 -1.79 -6.85 -10.79
C SER A 189 -1.34 -5.92 -11.93
N GLN A 190 -0.10 -5.42 -11.85
CA GLN A 190 0.47 -4.53 -12.87
C GLN A 190 0.65 -5.19 -14.24
N VAL A 191 1.05 -6.48 -14.25
CA VAL A 191 1.20 -7.23 -15.50
C VAL A 191 -0.15 -7.38 -16.21
N SER A 192 -1.22 -7.59 -15.45
CA SER A 192 -2.58 -7.74 -15.99
C SER A 192 -3.09 -6.45 -16.65
N GLU A 193 -2.80 -5.28 -16.07
CA GLU A 193 -3.16 -3.98 -16.65
C GLU A 193 -2.36 -3.67 -17.92
N SER A 194 -1.05 -3.97 -17.95
CA SER A 194 -0.20 -3.76 -19.13
C SER A 194 -0.55 -4.67 -20.32
N SER A 195 -1.10 -5.86 -20.08
CA SER A 195 -1.66 -6.71 -21.14
C SER A 195 -3.01 -6.22 -21.69
N SER A 196 -3.76 -5.43 -20.91
CA SER A 196 -5.07 -4.90 -21.32
C SER A 196 -4.96 -3.73 -22.31
N SER A 197 -3.87 -2.97 -22.23
CA SER A 197 -3.54 -1.88 -23.16
C SER A 197 -2.92 -2.38 -24.47
N ALA A 198 -2.38 -3.61 -24.52
CA ALA A 198 -1.86 -4.23 -25.74
C ALA A 198 -2.96 -4.81 -26.66
N SER A 199 -4.13 -5.18 -26.13
CA SER A 199 -5.24 -5.74 -26.91
C SER A 199 -6.05 -4.71 -27.72
N SER A 200 -5.88 -3.41 -27.47
CA SER A 200 -6.63 -2.35 -28.16
C SER A 200 -5.97 -1.84 -29.44
N CYS A 201 -4.76 -2.30 -29.79
CA CYS A 201 -4.04 -1.87 -31.00
C CYS A 201 -4.15 -2.84 -32.20
N SER A 202 -4.94 -3.92 -32.11
CA SER A 202 -5.03 -4.91 -33.19
C SER A 202 -6.28 -4.81 -34.08
N SER A 203 -7.14 -3.80 -33.91
CA SER A 203 -8.42 -3.72 -34.65
C SER A 203 -8.49 -2.67 -35.79
N GLU A 204 -7.39 -2.04 -36.20
CA GLU A 204 -7.37 -1.03 -37.30
C GLU A 204 -6.57 -1.43 -38.55
N PHE A 205 -6.42 -2.73 -38.85
CA PHE A 205 -5.89 -3.18 -40.15
C PHE A 205 -6.77 -4.27 -40.75
N GLY A 206 -7.91 -3.87 -41.29
CA GLY A 206 -8.89 -4.78 -41.87
C GLY A 206 -10.04 -4.05 -42.55
N ARG A 207 -9.73 -3.21 -43.54
CA ARG A 207 -10.67 -2.78 -44.58
C ARG A 207 -9.93 -2.57 -45.89
#